data_AF-C5DCN9-F1
#
_entry.id   AF-C5DCN9-F1
#
_cell.length_a   1.000
_cell.length_b   1.000
_cell.length_c   1.000
_cell.angle_alpha   90.00
_cell.angle_beta   90.00
_cell.angle_gamma   90.00
#
_symmetry.space_group_name_H-M   'P 1'
#
loop_
_entity.id
_entity.type
_entity.pdbx_description
1 polymer ?
#
loop_
_entity_poly.entity_id
_entity_poly.type
_entity_poly.pdbx_seq_one_letter_code
_entity_poly.pdbx_strand_id
1 'polypeptide(L)'
;MGSRIFSPRRLYSALSELKTETVIPKNPNKRTRDGSFRKFKRVAPAIGDSMHPFYSPNIMERAILCASEIKPELLDGQPIVPAVIKQLKTLEPALVNTRWQPQSTQGLNDWLEPFRKMRRKSSPLKLIENHEIDNVIRPSRIDSGRIPELRKFALMFEKEDAGILSASTIGSLIDRLAADQEKAVFSEEVFLYILQHYCKSSQGIASVVDSITEFLHKDIDDLKTAETLLAHVLMALRRNSIPLTPRATSAILKLIDSVSTRFHRPFCVVDFSPAVVQMTTEFYVDSGFLKESKVLFTDMVNKERCPSAQLVEKYLGLIESVCGISTSDNDFLKKFVYISNFRPIFQTTMTPRITEFLVSYCRHFDEILSLLVLVDHSKVKKQIWDLVLPQMIRRVSLLTKDSAKNCCHLTVLYQKASRFYGMPLSTKVNKAFIIQYAVNGNFAMVARLLSIIDSNAFPSFYASVLAAYDQSSAFSMEVPSSGAALKNKHQFMTSMIIPHYTEISFVGRQLALKHADTEELLEQVLKAEIAIKGRGGKSLLPQVSLKAQDCKSNYIITEAEKCLQH
;
A
#
# COMPACT_ATOMS: atom_id res chain seq x y z
N MET A 1 24.43 17.66 -17.36
CA MET A 1 24.88 17.37 -15.99
C MET A 1 23.68 17.03 -15.12
N GLY A 2 23.21 15.78 -15.13
CA GLY A 2 22.07 15.38 -14.31
C GLY A 2 22.54 15.07 -12.90
N SER A 3 22.14 15.86 -11.91
CA SER A 3 22.26 15.45 -10.51
C SER A 3 21.44 14.19 -10.33
N ARG A 4 22.06 13.00 -10.29
CA ARG A 4 21.37 11.78 -9.87
C ARG A 4 20.80 12.05 -8.48
N ILE A 5 19.48 12.23 -8.37
CA ILE A 5 18.83 12.55 -7.10
C ILE A 5 19.04 11.38 -6.10
N PHE A 6 19.18 10.15 -6.62
CA PHE A 6 19.41 8.95 -5.81
C PHE A 6 20.52 8.06 -6.40
N SER A 7 21.44 7.60 -5.54
CA SER A 7 22.50 6.65 -5.94
C SER A 7 21.95 5.23 -6.09
N PRO A 8 22.15 4.54 -7.24
CA PRO A 8 21.79 3.14 -7.42
C PRO A 8 22.44 2.22 -6.37
N ARG A 9 23.70 2.51 -5.98
CA ARG A 9 24.45 1.74 -4.97
C ARG A 9 23.72 1.67 -3.63
N ARG A 10 22.95 2.70 -3.26
CA ARG A 10 22.18 2.76 -2.00
C ARG A 10 21.08 1.69 -1.94
N LEU A 11 20.50 1.31 -3.08
CA LEU A 11 19.38 0.38 -3.18
C LEU A 11 19.85 -1.08 -3.32
N TYR A 12 20.92 -1.33 -4.09
CA TYR A 12 21.49 -2.67 -4.19
C TYR A 12 21.98 -3.16 -2.82
N SER A 13 22.70 -2.33 -2.06
CA SER A 13 23.07 -2.68 -0.68
C SER A 13 21.85 -2.86 0.22
N ALA A 14 20.77 -2.10 -0.01
CA ALA A 14 19.57 -2.16 0.83
C ALA A 14 18.78 -3.46 0.72
N LEU A 15 18.80 -4.10 -0.44
CA LEU A 15 17.96 -5.27 -0.74
C LEU A 15 18.68 -6.60 -0.59
N SER A 16 20.01 -6.66 -0.73
CA SER A 16 20.77 -7.92 -0.56
C SER A 16 21.64 -8.00 0.71
N GLU A 17 22.00 -6.88 1.36
CA GLU A 17 23.06 -6.88 2.38
C GLU A 17 22.64 -6.34 3.76
N LEU A 18 21.48 -5.70 3.91
CA LEU A 18 21.09 -5.13 5.21
C LEU A 18 20.53 -6.19 6.16
N LYS A 19 21.27 -6.48 7.23
CA LYS A 19 20.74 -7.17 8.41
C LYS A 19 19.60 -6.32 9.01
N THR A 20 18.38 -6.83 8.97
CA THR A 20 17.25 -6.30 9.74
C THR A 20 17.42 -6.73 11.20
N GLU A 21 17.78 -5.79 12.08
CA GLU A 21 17.82 -6.03 13.53
C GLU A 21 16.80 -5.14 14.24
N THR A 22 16.09 -5.74 15.21
CA THR A 22 15.43 -5.01 16.28
C THR A 22 16.52 -4.49 17.20
N VAL A 23 16.80 -3.18 17.18
CA VAL A 23 17.78 -2.57 18.10
C VAL A 23 17.23 -2.68 19.54
N ILE A 24 17.47 -3.82 20.20
CA ILE A 24 17.44 -3.94 21.65
C ILE A 24 18.85 -3.58 22.12
N PRO A 25 19.09 -2.39 22.69
CA PRO A 25 20.43 -2.01 23.11
C PRO A 25 20.86 -2.86 24.31
N LYS A 26 21.75 -3.83 24.08
CA LYS A 26 22.48 -4.50 25.16
C LYS A 26 23.56 -3.54 25.72
N ASN A 27 23.31 -3.16 26.98
CA ASN A 27 24.18 -2.48 27.95
C ASN A 27 24.68 -1.06 27.59
N PRO A 28 24.00 0.01 28.05
CA PRO A 28 24.48 1.39 27.94
C PRO A 28 25.72 1.74 28.78
N ASN A 29 26.27 0.80 29.57
CA ASN A 29 27.30 1.08 30.59
C ASN A 29 28.75 0.80 30.17
N LYS A 30 29.08 0.75 28.86
CA LYS A 30 30.48 0.56 28.44
C LYS A 30 31.26 1.88 28.60
N ARG A 31 32.12 1.96 29.62
CA ARG A 31 33.02 3.09 29.92
C ARG A 31 34.07 3.28 28.82
N THR A 32 34.38 4.53 28.47
CA THR A 32 35.58 4.87 27.67
C THR A 32 36.83 4.96 28.54
N ARG A 33 38.03 5.05 27.93
CA ARG A 33 39.33 5.05 28.65
C ARG A 33 39.47 6.16 29.70
N ASP A 34 38.72 7.24 29.53
CA ASP A 34 38.61 8.42 30.38
C ASP A 34 37.50 8.32 31.45
N GLY A 35 36.88 7.15 31.62
CA GLY A 35 35.88 6.89 32.66
C GLY A 35 34.48 7.45 32.37
N SER A 36 34.29 8.19 31.28
CA SER A 36 32.99 8.70 30.86
C SER A 36 32.11 7.61 30.21
N PHE A 37 30.80 7.71 30.40
CA PHE A 37 29.85 6.83 29.74
C PHE A 37 29.70 7.27 28.28
N ARG A 38 29.97 6.39 27.31
CA ARG A 38 29.54 6.62 25.93
C ARG A 38 28.01 6.53 25.87
N LYS A 39 27.31 7.63 26.17
CA LYS A 39 25.95 7.84 25.66
C LYS A 39 26.09 7.93 24.14
N PHE A 40 25.96 6.80 23.46
CA PHE A 40 25.98 6.76 22.01
C PHE A 40 24.83 7.63 21.52
N LYS A 41 25.16 8.79 20.93
CA LYS A 41 24.20 9.82 20.57
C LYS A 41 23.22 9.25 19.55
N ARG A 42 21.94 9.13 19.89
CA ARG A 42 20.87 8.92 18.91
C ARG A 42 20.79 10.20 18.07
N VAL A 43 21.43 10.20 16.90
CA VAL A 43 21.32 11.29 15.95
C VAL A 43 20.12 10.96 15.06
N ALA A 44 19.23 11.93 14.85
CA ALA A 44 18.22 11.82 13.80
C ALA A 44 18.93 11.39 12.49
N PRO A 45 18.38 10.46 11.70
CA PRO A 45 19.02 10.05 10.47
C PRO A 45 19.26 11.27 9.59
N ALA A 46 20.35 11.27 8.81
CA ALA A 46 20.56 12.34 7.86
C ALA A 46 19.35 12.43 6.92
N ILE A 47 19.09 13.63 6.39
CA ILE A 47 17.96 13.89 5.49
C ILE A 47 17.95 12.90 4.33
N GLY A 48 19.14 12.63 3.78
CA GLY A 48 19.36 11.64 2.74
C GLY A 48 18.98 10.24 3.19
N ASP A 49 19.25 9.85 4.44
CA ASP A 49 19.09 8.49 4.96
C ASP A 49 17.64 8.09 5.28
N SER A 50 16.75 9.07 5.46
CA SER A 50 15.31 8.82 5.59
C SER A 50 14.73 8.23 4.31
N MET A 51 13.90 7.20 4.47
CA MET A 51 13.28 6.47 3.36
C MET A 51 11.77 6.64 3.30
N HIS A 52 11.16 7.47 4.14
CA HIS A 52 9.72 7.63 4.10
C HIS A 52 9.31 8.38 2.80
N PRO A 53 8.41 7.84 1.95
CA PRO A 53 8.07 8.49 0.68
C PRO A 53 7.27 9.78 0.83
N PHE A 54 6.22 9.80 1.66
CA PHE A 54 5.29 10.93 1.68
C PHE A 54 5.28 11.79 2.96
N TYR A 55 5.78 11.28 4.10
CA TYR A 55 5.79 12.04 5.36
C TYR A 55 6.47 13.41 5.21
N SER A 56 5.79 14.43 5.71
CA SER A 56 6.29 15.78 5.91
C SER A 56 5.66 16.37 7.17
N PRO A 57 6.43 17.01 8.05
CA PRO A 57 5.88 17.64 9.25
C PRO A 57 4.75 18.61 8.94
N ASN A 58 3.61 18.44 9.62
CA ASN A 58 2.43 19.27 9.41
C ASN A 58 2.52 20.63 10.13
N ILE A 59 1.47 21.47 10.07
CA ILE A 59 1.48 22.80 10.73
C ILE A 59 1.60 22.66 12.26
N MET A 60 0.87 21.73 12.87
CA MET A 60 0.86 21.53 14.32
C MET A 60 2.21 20.99 14.81
N GLU A 61 2.75 19.96 14.15
CA GLU A 61 4.09 19.45 14.49
C GLU A 61 5.11 20.58 14.42
N ARG A 62 5.10 21.40 13.37
CA ARG A 62 6.00 22.56 13.27
C ARG A 62 5.81 23.57 14.39
N ALA A 63 4.58 23.83 14.82
CA ALA A 63 4.31 24.74 15.93
C ALA A 63 4.84 24.19 17.26
N ILE A 64 4.61 22.90 17.54
CA ILE A 64 5.14 22.21 18.73
C ILE A 64 6.67 22.26 18.74
N LEU A 65 7.29 22.01 17.58
CA LEU A 65 8.75 22.07 17.45
C LEU A 65 9.32 23.47 17.74
N CYS A 66 8.60 24.54 17.39
CA CYS A 66 9.01 25.91 17.73
C CYS A 66 8.86 26.22 19.23
N ALA A 67 7.94 25.54 19.93
CA ALA A 67 7.72 25.72 21.37
C ALA A 67 8.63 24.82 22.23
N SER A 68 9.20 23.76 21.66
CA SER A 68 10.05 22.79 22.37
C SER A 68 11.53 23.14 22.22
N GLU A 69 12.12 23.71 23.26
CA GLU A 69 13.55 24.08 23.28
C GLU A 69 14.49 22.87 23.42
N ILE A 70 14.08 21.87 24.19
CA ILE A 70 14.91 20.71 24.55
C ILE A 70 14.32 19.43 23.94
N LYS A 71 15.14 18.69 23.19
CA LYS A 71 14.79 17.41 22.54
C LYS A 71 13.46 17.47 21.76
N PRO A 72 13.31 18.40 20.79
CA PRO A 72 12.10 18.42 19.98
C PRO A 72 11.94 17.10 19.22
N GLU A 73 10.70 16.68 19.02
CA GLU A 73 10.39 15.39 18.42
C GLU A 73 9.30 15.48 17.34
N LEU A 74 9.48 14.68 16.30
CA LEU A 74 8.49 14.47 15.23
C LEU A 74 7.85 13.10 15.42
N LEU A 75 6.59 12.94 14.97
CA LEU A 75 5.84 11.69 15.11
C LEU A 75 5.77 11.20 16.57
N ASP A 76 5.62 12.14 17.52
CA ASP A 76 5.63 11.89 18.96
C ASP A 76 6.84 11.08 19.45
N GLY A 77 7.99 11.23 18.77
CA GLY A 77 9.22 10.52 19.10
C GLY A 77 9.16 9.01 18.84
N GLN A 78 8.16 8.51 18.11
CA GLN A 78 8.01 7.09 17.84
C GLN A 78 9.11 6.56 16.89
N PRO A 79 9.63 5.35 17.12
CA PRO A 79 10.60 4.71 16.24
C PRO A 79 9.86 4.11 15.05
N ILE A 80 9.40 4.95 14.12
CA ILE A 80 8.63 4.52 12.94
C ILE A 80 9.17 5.11 11.64
N VAL A 81 10.30 5.83 11.67
CA VAL A 81 10.87 6.36 10.45
C VAL A 81 11.84 5.36 9.84
N PRO A 82 11.55 4.77 8.67
CA PRO A 82 12.48 3.89 7.99
C PRO A 82 13.72 4.69 7.58
N ALA A 83 14.90 4.26 8.03
CA ALA A 83 16.16 4.87 7.63
C ALA A 83 17.29 3.85 7.60
N VAL A 84 18.31 4.15 6.80
CA VAL A 84 19.58 3.41 6.80
C VAL A 84 20.55 4.14 7.70
N ILE A 85 21.01 3.49 8.76
CA ILE A 85 22.03 4.04 9.66
C ILE A 85 23.29 3.20 9.58
N LYS A 86 24.46 3.78 9.85
CA LYS A 86 25.68 3.00 10.08
C LYS A 86 25.65 2.41 11.49
N GLN A 87 25.82 1.10 11.59
CA GLN A 87 25.96 0.42 12.87
C GLN A 87 27.20 0.93 13.60
N LEU A 88 27.07 1.22 14.88
CA LEU A 88 28.17 1.81 15.68
C LEU A 88 29.34 0.84 15.92
N LYS A 89 29.12 -0.47 15.79
CA LYS A 89 30.15 -1.51 16.01
C LYS A 89 30.85 -1.93 14.72
N THR A 90 30.08 -2.26 13.69
CA THR A 90 30.59 -2.80 12.42
C THR A 90 30.80 -1.73 11.36
N LEU A 91 30.21 -0.54 11.55
CA LEU A 91 30.08 0.51 10.53
C LEU A 91 29.31 0.07 9.28
N GLU A 92 28.72 -1.13 9.29
CA GLU A 92 27.86 -1.64 8.23
C GLU A 92 26.55 -0.83 8.20
N PRO A 93 26.00 -0.56 7.02
CA PRO A 93 24.66 0.01 6.93
C PRO A 93 23.64 -0.98 7.49
N ALA A 94 22.63 -0.49 8.20
CA ALA A 94 21.50 -1.27 8.70
C ALA A 94 20.20 -0.52 8.48
N LEU A 95 19.17 -1.25 8.04
CA LEU A 95 17.81 -0.73 7.91
C LEU A 95 17.12 -0.84 9.27
N VAL A 96 16.70 0.30 9.83
CA VAL A 96 16.04 0.33 11.13
C VAL A 96 14.88 1.33 11.15
N ASN A 97 13.94 1.13 12.06
CA ASN A 97 12.99 2.16 12.41
C ASN A 97 13.65 3.15 13.38
N THR A 98 13.85 4.37 12.94
CA THR A 98 14.48 5.45 13.71
C THR A 98 13.44 6.37 14.34
N ARG A 99 13.87 7.08 15.39
CA ARG A 99 13.15 8.20 15.99
C ARG A 99 13.69 9.51 15.45
N TRP A 100 12.82 10.48 15.25
CA TRP A 100 13.22 11.85 14.91
C TRP A 100 13.21 12.71 16.16
N GLN A 101 14.33 12.63 16.90
CA GLN A 101 14.57 13.37 18.15
C GLN A 101 15.94 14.06 18.10
N PRO A 102 16.09 15.19 17.38
CA PRO A 102 17.30 16.02 17.46
C PRO A 102 17.52 16.57 18.88
N GLN A 103 18.77 16.95 19.19
CA GLN A 103 19.15 17.36 20.55
C GLN A 103 18.61 18.74 20.94
N SER A 104 18.44 19.63 19.95
CA SER A 104 18.01 21.01 20.13
C SER A 104 17.13 21.47 18.97
N THR A 105 16.40 22.57 19.18
CA THR A 105 15.63 23.25 18.13
C THR A 105 16.50 23.70 16.96
N GLN A 106 17.74 24.13 17.21
CA GLN A 106 18.69 24.47 16.14
C GLN A 106 18.98 23.25 15.26
N GLY A 107 19.36 22.12 15.86
CA GLY A 107 19.66 20.90 15.11
C GLY A 107 18.44 20.34 14.37
N LEU A 108 17.23 20.58 14.88
CA LEU A 108 16.00 20.30 14.15
C LEU A 108 15.84 21.22 12.94
N ASN A 109 16.03 22.54 13.10
CA ASN A 109 15.89 23.49 12.00
C ASN A 109 16.90 23.21 10.88
N ASP A 110 18.15 22.91 11.24
CA ASP A 110 19.20 22.49 10.32
C ASP A 110 18.83 21.22 9.55
N TRP A 111 18.01 20.35 10.14
CA TRP A 111 17.49 19.15 9.49
C TRP A 111 16.22 19.44 8.65
N LEU A 112 15.30 20.26 9.16
CA LEU A 112 14.01 20.56 8.53
C LEU A 112 14.14 21.38 7.27
N GLU A 113 15.02 22.38 7.24
CA GLU A 113 15.14 23.26 6.09
C GLU A 113 15.62 22.52 4.82
N PRO A 114 16.72 21.74 4.85
CA PRO A 114 17.12 20.99 3.67
C PRO A 114 16.17 19.83 3.38
N PHE A 115 15.49 19.25 4.39
CA PHE A 115 14.44 18.25 4.15
C PHE A 115 13.28 18.86 3.37
N ARG A 116 12.80 20.05 3.75
CA ARG A 116 11.76 20.79 3.01
C ARG A 116 12.23 21.17 1.61
N LYS A 117 13.48 21.63 1.44
CA LYS A 117 14.04 21.94 0.12
C LYS A 117 14.06 20.69 -0.77
N MET A 118 14.53 19.55 -0.25
CA MET A 118 14.51 18.26 -0.97
C MET A 118 13.09 17.88 -1.38
N ARG A 119 12.11 18.02 -0.47
CA ARG A 119 10.69 17.71 -0.74
C ARG A 119 9.98 18.66 -1.68
N ARG A 120 10.42 19.93 -1.76
CA ARG A 120 9.91 20.92 -2.72
C ARG A 120 10.50 20.73 -4.11
N LYS A 121 11.75 20.25 -4.19
CA LYS A 121 12.43 19.95 -5.47
C LYS A 121 11.86 18.73 -6.19
N SER A 122 11.09 17.86 -5.52
CA SER A 122 10.36 16.78 -6.20
C SER A 122 9.17 17.37 -6.96
N SER A 123 9.41 17.81 -8.19
CA SER A 123 8.36 18.18 -9.14
C SER A 123 7.61 16.92 -9.62
N PRO A 124 6.35 17.08 -10.08
CA PRO A 124 5.68 16.02 -10.82
C PRO A 124 6.54 15.57 -12.00
N LEU A 125 6.65 14.26 -12.17
CA LEU A 125 7.35 13.60 -13.27
C LEU A 125 6.52 13.68 -14.56
N LYS A 126 7.19 13.59 -15.72
CA LYS A 126 6.49 13.44 -17.01
C LYS A 126 5.98 12.01 -17.16
N LEU A 127 4.67 11.83 -17.32
CA LEU A 127 4.06 10.53 -17.56
C LEU A 127 4.61 9.91 -18.86
N ILE A 128 4.94 8.62 -18.82
CA ILE A 128 5.27 7.83 -20.00
C ILE A 128 3.96 7.49 -20.71
N GLU A 129 3.75 8.07 -21.87
CA GLU A 129 2.52 7.88 -22.62
C GLU A 129 2.59 6.59 -23.44
N ASN A 130 1.46 5.88 -23.58
CA ASN A 130 1.45 4.59 -24.27
C ASN A 130 1.93 4.68 -25.72
N HIS A 131 1.69 5.81 -26.40
CA HIS A 131 2.13 6.02 -27.78
C HIS A 131 3.64 6.31 -27.89
N GLU A 132 4.37 6.55 -26.78
CA GLU A 132 5.84 6.70 -26.85
C GLU A 132 6.50 5.41 -27.35
N ILE A 133 5.82 4.25 -27.23
CA ILE A 133 6.28 2.98 -27.77
C ILE A 133 6.31 2.96 -29.31
N ASP A 134 5.49 3.78 -29.97
CA ASP A 134 5.42 3.85 -31.42
C ASP A 134 6.69 4.47 -32.04
N ASN A 135 7.52 5.14 -31.22
CA ASN A 135 8.84 5.62 -31.63
C ASN A 135 9.90 4.50 -31.71
N VAL A 136 9.60 3.32 -31.13
CA VAL A 136 10.51 2.18 -31.04
C VAL A 136 9.99 1.01 -31.86
N ILE A 137 8.68 0.78 -31.80
CA ILE A 137 8.00 -0.24 -32.59
C ILE A 137 7.89 0.25 -34.02
N ARG A 138 8.24 -0.62 -34.97
CA ARG A 138 8.13 -0.37 -36.40
C ARG A 138 7.67 -1.64 -37.09
N PRO A 139 6.86 -1.55 -38.16
CA PRO A 139 6.54 -2.73 -38.96
C PRO A 139 7.83 -3.33 -39.56
N SER A 140 7.83 -4.65 -39.72
CA SER A 140 8.84 -5.32 -40.55
C SER A 140 8.76 -4.79 -41.99
N ARG A 141 9.93 -4.64 -42.63
CA ARG A 141 10.04 -4.21 -44.03
C ARG A 141 9.89 -5.36 -45.03
N ILE A 142 9.66 -6.58 -44.55
CA ILE A 142 9.52 -7.75 -45.40
C ILE A 142 8.19 -7.73 -46.14
N ASP A 143 8.25 -7.76 -47.47
CA ASP A 143 7.11 -8.09 -48.33
C ASP A 143 6.93 -9.62 -48.39
N SER A 144 5.92 -10.13 -47.70
CA SER A 144 5.65 -11.57 -47.63
C SER A 144 5.24 -12.20 -48.96
N GLY A 145 4.78 -11.39 -49.93
CA GLY A 145 4.50 -11.86 -51.28
C GLY A 145 5.75 -12.32 -52.03
N ARG A 146 6.94 -11.82 -51.62
CA ARG A 146 8.23 -12.10 -52.29
C ARG A 146 9.04 -13.23 -51.64
N ILE A 147 8.63 -13.72 -50.47
CA ILE A 147 9.38 -14.76 -49.72
C ILE A 147 8.48 -15.98 -49.46
N PRO A 148 8.37 -16.91 -50.44
CA PRO A 148 7.56 -18.12 -50.30
C PRO A 148 7.95 -18.98 -49.08
N GLU A 149 9.23 -19.00 -48.71
CA GLU A 149 9.73 -19.77 -47.56
C GLU A 149 9.11 -19.28 -46.25
N LEU A 150 8.92 -17.97 -46.11
CA LEU A 150 8.31 -17.36 -44.94
C LEU A 150 6.82 -17.68 -44.86
N ARG A 151 6.13 -17.74 -46.01
CA ARG A 151 4.73 -18.21 -46.08
C ARG A 151 4.60 -19.70 -45.74
N LYS A 152 5.56 -20.53 -46.18
CA LYS A 152 5.61 -21.96 -45.83
C LYS A 152 5.85 -22.15 -44.33
N PHE A 153 6.78 -21.37 -43.76
CA PHE A 153 7.03 -21.32 -42.32
C PHE A 153 5.81 -20.82 -41.54
N ALA A 154 5.11 -19.79 -42.03
CA ALA A 154 3.89 -19.26 -41.42
C ALA A 154 2.80 -20.32 -41.25
N LEU A 155 2.47 -21.04 -42.33
CA LEU A 155 1.47 -22.11 -42.32
C LEU A 155 1.83 -23.24 -41.36
N MET A 156 3.13 -23.45 -41.14
CA MET A 156 3.66 -24.44 -40.24
C MET A 156 3.67 -23.97 -38.77
N PHE A 157 4.02 -22.71 -38.54
CA PHE A 157 4.02 -22.06 -37.22
C PHE A 157 2.59 -21.94 -36.67
N GLU A 158 1.61 -21.65 -37.53
CA GLU A 158 0.18 -21.59 -37.14
C GLU A 158 -0.40 -22.95 -36.74
N LYS A 159 0.16 -24.05 -37.23
CA LYS A 159 -0.25 -25.41 -36.83
C LYS A 159 0.37 -25.85 -35.50
N GLU A 160 1.16 -24.98 -34.85
CA GLU A 160 1.89 -25.25 -33.61
C GLU A 160 2.69 -26.56 -33.64
N ASP A 161 3.27 -26.91 -34.80
CA ASP A 161 4.11 -28.11 -34.91
C ASP A 161 5.33 -27.97 -34.00
N ALA A 162 5.43 -28.85 -33.00
CA ALA A 162 6.47 -28.82 -31.98
C ALA A 162 7.89 -28.86 -32.57
N GLY A 163 8.10 -29.51 -33.73
CA GLY A 163 9.41 -29.54 -34.39
C GLY A 163 9.84 -28.19 -34.98
N ILE A 164 8.86 -27.34 -35.29
CA ILE A 164 9.05 -26.07 -35.99
C ILE A 164 9.16 -24.92 -35.00
N LEU A 165 8.48 -25.04 -33.86
CA LEU A 165 8.62 -24.16 -32.70
C LEU A 165 9.96 -24.38 -31.95
N SER A 166 11.05 -24.72 -32.64
CA SER A 166 12.39 -24.83 -32.06
C SER A 166 13.28 -23.68 -32.52
N ALA A 167 14.12 -23.18 -31.61
CA ALA A 167 15.03 -22.07 -31.88
C ALA A 167 15.97 -22.35 -33.08
N SER A 168 16.41 -23.61 -33.23
CA SER A 168 17.25 -24.08 -34.33
C SER A 168 16.54 -24.00 -35.70
N THR A 169 15.26 -24.38 -35.77
CA THR A 169 14.50 -24.31 -37.03
C THR A 169 14.33 -22.85 -37.46
N ILE A 170 14.00 -21.97 -36.50
CA ILE A 170 13.90 -20.53 -36.73
C ILE A 170 15.26 -19.97 -37.19
N GLY A 171 16.34 -20.29 -36.48
CA GLY A 171 17.70 -19.84 -36.83
C GLY A 171 18.12 -20.30 -38.23
N SER A 172 17.85 -21.57 -38.59
CA SER A 172 18.15 -22.09 -39.92
C SER A 172 17.34 -21.44 -41.06
N LEU A 173 16.12 -20.96 -40.77
CA LEU A 173 15.35 -20.18 -41.73
C LEU A 173 16.00 -18.81 -41.94
N ILE A 174 16.41 -18.17 -40.86
CA ILE A 174 17.03 -16.84 -40.89
C ILE A 174 18.37 -16.89 -41.59
N ASP A 175 19.26 -17.83 -41.24
CA ASP A 175 20.56 -18.00 -41.90
C ASP A 175 20.40 -18.20 -43.42
N ARG A 176 19.40 -18.98 -43.85
CA ARG A 176 19.10 -19.19 -45.27
C ARG A 176 18.59 -17.93 -45.97
N LEU A 177 17.73 -17.15 -45.32
CA LEU A 177 17.20 -15.90 -45.89
C LEU A 177 18.23 -14.77 -45.90
N ALA A 178 19.14 -14.76 -44.93
CA ALA A 178 20.24 -13.79 -44.85
C ALA A 178 21.36 -14.11 -45.85
N ALA A 179 21.63 -15.39 -46.13
CA ALA A 179 22.64 -15.81 -47.12
C ALA A 179 22.18 -15.62 -48.58
N ASP A 180 20.87 -15.47 -48.82
CA ASP A 180 20.31 -15.27 -50.15
C ASP A 180 20.59 -13.83 -50.64
N GLN A 181 21.57 -13.69 -51.53
CA GLN A 181 21.99 -12.39 -52.09
C GLN A 181 20.87 -11.69 -52.87
N GLU A 182 19.90 -12.43 -53.42
CA GLU A 182 18.77 -11.84 -54.15
C GLU A 182 17.72 -11.23 -53.20
N LYS A 183 17.59 -11.79 -52.00
CA LYS A 183 16.62 -11.33 -50.98
C LYS A 183 17.22 -10.33 -50.00
N ALA A 184 18.52 -10.44 -49.69
CA ALA A 184 19.31 -9.55 -48.84
C ALA A 184 18.55 -9.02 -47.62
N VAL A 185 17.97 -9.94 -46.83
CA VAL A 185 17.13 -9.59 -45.67
C VAL A 185 17.97 -9.63 -44.40
N PHE A 186 18.00 -8.53 -43.66
CA PHE A 186 18.63 -8.49 -42.34
C PHE A 186 17.90 -9.41 -41.35
N SER A 187 18.64 -10.07 -40.45
CA SER A 187 18.06 -11.05 -39.52
C SER A 187 16.97 -10.44 -38.62
N GLU A 188 17.13 -9.19 -38.19
CA GLU A 188 16.13 -8.48 -37.38
C GLU A 188 14.81 -8.29 -38.11
N GLU A 189 14.81 -8.09 -39.43
CA GLU A 189 13.56 -7.91 -40.18
C GLU A 189 12.74 -9.19 -40.19
N VAL A 190 13.40 -10.35 -40.25
CA VAL A 190 12.76 -11.66 -40.18
C VAL A 190 12.20 -11.91 -38.78
N PHE A 191 12.96 -11.61 -37.73
CA PHE A 191 12.49 -11.71 -36.35
C PHE A 191 11.27 -10.81 -36.11
N LEU A 192 11.33 -9.55 -36.53
CA LEU A 192 10.21 -8.61 -36.43
C LEU A 192 8.96 -9.15 -37.12
N TYR A 193 9.12 -9.70 -38.33
CA TYR A 193 8.01 -10.28 -39.07
C TYR A 193 7.37 -11.45 -38.31
N ILE A 194 8.18 -12.38 -37.78
CA ILE A 194 7.69 -13.53 -37.02
C ILE A 194 6.96 -13.10 -35.75
N LEU A 195 7.51 -12.13 -35.00
CA LEU A 195 6.91 -11.59 -33.78
C LEU A 195 5.57 -10.88 -34.04
N GLN A 196 5.47 -10.14 -35.15
CA GLN A 196 4.29 -9.34 -35.49
C GLN A 196 3.12 -10.18 -35.99
N HIS A 197 3.39 -11.31 -36.66
CA HIS A 197 2.37 -12.07 -37.38
C HIS A 197 2.09 -13.48 -36.84
N TYR A 198 3.09 -14.16 -36.26
CA TYR A 198 2.98 -15.61 -36.00
C TYR A 198 3.08 -16.00 -34.53
N CYS A 199 3.67 -15.17 -33.68
CA CYS A 199 3.84 -15.49 -32.26
C CYS A 199 2.52 -15.40 -31.47
N LYS A 200 1.75 -16.50 -31.45
CA LYS A 200 0.46 -16.61 -30.74
C LYS A 200 0.52 -17.43 -29.44
N SER A 201 1.65 -18.09 -29.15
CA SER A 201 1.79 -18.98 -27.98
C SER A 201 3.07 -18.70 -27.19
N SER A 202 3.07 -19.10 -25.90
CA SER A 202 4.22 -18.93 -24.99
C SER A 202 5.46 -19.68 -25.48
N GLN A 203 5.24 -20.86 -26.07
CA GLN A 203 6.28 -21.68 -26.68
C GLN A 203 6.87 -21.01 -27.92
N GLY A 204 6.04 -20.45 -28.80
CA GLY A 204 6.50 -19.72 -29.97
C GLY A 204 7.35 -18.50 -29.61
N ILE A 205 6.92 -17.72 -28.61
CA ILE A 205 7.70 -16.59 -28.08
C ILE A 205 9.04 -17.07 -27.54
N ALA A 206 9.07 -18.08 -26.68
CA ALA A 206 10.30 -18.60 -26.10
C ALA A 206 11.32 -19.01 -27.17
N SER A 207 10.88 -19.73 -28.20
CA SER A 207 11.76 -20.20 -29.27
C SER A 207 12.28 -19.08 -30.17
N VAL A 208 11.46 -18.08 -30.47
CA VAL A 208 11.92 -16.88 -31.19
C VAL A 208 12.94 -16.11 -30.35
N VAL A 209 12.70 -15.95 -29.06
CA VAL A 209 13.60 -15.26 -28.13
C VAL A 209 14.95 -15.99 -27.98
N ASP A 210 14.92 -17.32 -27.86
CA ASP A 210 16.13 -18.15 -27.84
C ASP A 210 16.93 -18.00 -29.14
N SER A 211 16.24 -17.92 -30.29
CA SER A 211 16.88 -17.68 -31.58
C SER A 211 17.46 -16.27 -31.70
N ILE A 212 16.75 -15.22 -31.26
CA ILE A 212 17.30 -13.85 -31.19
C ILE A 212 18.56 -13.83 -30.33
N THR A 213 18.56 -14.56 -29.21
CA THR A 213 19.71 -14.66 -28.31
C THR A 213 20.95 -15.23 -29.01
N GLU A 214 20.77 -16.23 -29.88
CA GLU A 214 21.86 -16.76 -30.69
C GLU A 214 22.36 -15.73 -31.73
N PHE A 215 21.45 -15.01 -32.39
CA PHE A 215 21.78 -14.02 -33.40
C PHE A 215 22.38 -12.72 -32.84
N LEU A 216 22.17 -12.42 -31.55
CA LEU A 216 22.89 -11.35 -30.85
C LEU A 216 24.41 -11.54 -30.84
N HIS A 217 24.87 -12.78 -30.94
CA HIS A 217 26.30 -13.11 -31.00
C HIS A 217 26.83 -13.24 -32.44
N LYS A 218 25.94 -13.29 -33.44
CA LYS A 218 26.30 -13.48 -34.86
C LYS A 218 26.19 -12.20 -35.68
N ASP A 219 25.03 -11.54 -35.65
CA ASP A 219 24.63 -10.56 -36.65
C ASP A 219 24.10 -9.26 -36.03
N ILE A 220 23.32 -9.33 -34.95
CA ILE A 220 22.75 -8.12 -34.33
C ILE A 220 23.86 -7.36 -33.57
N ASP A 221 24.22 -6.19 -34.06
CA ASP A 221 25.35 -5.38 -33.59
C ASP A 221 25.00 -3.96 -33.10
N ASP A 222 23.73 -3.55 -33.19
CA ASP A 222 23.22 -2.29 -32.62
C ASP A 222 22.32 -2.54 -31.40
N LEU A 223 22.58 -1.79 -30.32
CA LEU A 223 21.78 -1.78 -29.10
C LEU A 223 20.34 -1.35 -29.38
N LYS A 224 20.11 -0.41 -30.32
CA LYS A 224 18.75 0.02 -30.68
C LYS A 224 17.98 -1.10 -31.37
N THR A 225 18.64 -1.90 -32.22
CA THR A 225 18.01 -3.07 -32.83
C THR A 225 17.61 -4.11 -31.77
N ALA A 226 18.49 -4.36 -30.80
CA ALA A 226 18.18 -5.22 -29.66
C ALA A 226 17.01 -4.67 -28.81
N GLU A 227 16.97 -3.36 -28.55
CA GLU A 227 15.84 -2.68 -27.89
C GLU A 227 14.53 -2.88 -28.66
N THR A 228 14.53 -2.64 -29.97
CA THR A 228 13.37 -2.81 -30.84
C THR A 228 12.87 -4.26 -30.83
N LEU A 229 13.76 -5.25 -30.90
CA LEU A 229 13.40 -6.66 -30.84
C LEU A 229 12.77 -7.03 -29.48
N LEU A 230 13.37 -6.59 -28.37
CA LEU A 230 12.80 -6.81 -27.03
C LEU A 230 11.41 -6.15 -26.90
N ALA A 231 11.25 -4.93 -27.40
CA ALA A 231 9.97 -4.23 -27.38
C ALA A 231 8.88 -5.02 -28.13
N HIS A 232 9.22 -5.61 -29.28
CA HIS A 232 8.28 -6.45 -30.05
C HIS A 232 7.97 -7.78 -29.36
N VAL A 233 8.94 -8.40 -28.69
CA VAL A 233 8.71 -9.60 -27.87
C VAL A 233 7.69 -9.30 -26.78
N LEU A 234 7.92 -8.25 -26.00
CA LEU A 234 7.01 -7.84 -24.92
C LEU A 234 5.65 -7.39 -25.46
N MET A 235 5.61 -6.76 -26.64
CA MET A 235 4.36 -6.34 -27.27
C MET A 235 3.55 -7.54 -27.77
N ALA A 236 4.19 -8.56 -28.34
CA ALA A 236 3.53 -9.77 -28.80
C ALA A 236 2.86 -10.51 -27.62
N LEU A 237 3.55 -10.61 -26.47
CA LEU A 237 2.97 -11.16 -25.24
C LEU A 237 1.69 -10.41 -24.84
N ARG A 238 1.77 -9.08 -24.79
CA ARG A 238 0.65 -8.22 -24.37
C ARG A 238 -0.51 -8.24 -25.36
N ARG A 239 -0.24 -8.08 -26.65
CA ARG A 239 -1.24 -8.00 -27.72
C ARG A 239 -2.05 -9.29 -27.84
N ASN A 240 -1.39 -10.43 -27.69
CA ASN A 240 -2.00 -11.74 -27.84
C ASN A 240 -2.43 -12.36 -26.50
N SER A 241 -2.34 -11.61 -25.39
CA SER A 241 -2.68 -12.08 -24.03
C SER A 241 -2.02 -13.42 -23.67
N ILE A 242 -0.77 -13.60 -24.08
CA ILE A 242 -0.05 -14.87 -23.91
C ILE A 242 0.36 -15.00 -22.43
N PRO A 243 0.02 -16.12 -21.75
CA PRO A 243 0.43 -16.32 -20.37
C PRO A 243 1.96 -16.46 -20.25
N LEU A 244 2.51 -15.83 -19.20
CA LEU A 244 3.92 -15.92 -18.84
C LEU A 244 4.21 -17.28 -18.20
N THR A 245 4.67 -18.23 -19.01
CA THR A 245 5.17 -19.52 -18.51
C THR A 245 6.60 -19.37 -17.98
N PRO A 246 7.06 -20.24 -17.05
CA PRO A 246 8.45 -20.21 -16.58
C PRO A 246 9.48 -20.29 -17.72
N ARG A 247 9.15 -21.00 -18.80
CA ARG A 247 10.00 -21.09 -20.00
C ARG A 247 10.10 -19.76 -20.74
N ALA A 248 8.97 -19.11 -21.02
CA ALA A 248 8.96 -17.81 -21.69
C ALA A 248 9.66 -16.73 -20.85
N THR A 249 9.39 -16.72 -19.53
CA THR A 249 10.06 -15.81 -18.60
C THR A 249 11.58 -16.03 -18.60
N SER A 250 12.04 -17.27 -18.51
CA SER A 250 13.48 -17.60 -18.56
C SER A 250 14.14 -17.17 -19.87
N ALA A 251 13.49 -17.42 -21.02
CA ALA A 251 13.99 -17.01 -22.32
C ALA A 251 14.17 -15.48 -22.42
N ILE A 252 13.19 -14.70 -21.95
CA ILE A 252 13.23 -13.23 -21.99
C ILE A 252 14.32 -12.69 -21.05
N LEU A 253 14.48 -13.27 -19.86
CA LEU A 253 15.57 -12.90 -18.95
C LEU A 253 16.94 -13.19 -19.58
N LYS A 254 17.10 -14.36 -20.19
CA LYS A 254 18.31 -14.74 -20.92
C LYS A 254 18.60 -13.78 -22.07
N LEU A 255 17.57 -13.32 -22.80
CA LEU A 255 17.72 -12.30 -23.84
C LEU A 255 18.25 -10.99 -23.25
N ILE A 256 17.65 -10.48 -22.18
CA ILE A 256 18.09 -9.24 -21.51
C ILE A 256 19.55 -9.36 -21.02
N ASP A 257 19.92 -10.50 -20.43
CA ASP A 257 21.28 -10.77 -19.97
C ASP A 257 22.27 -10.88 -21.15
N SER A 258 21.84 -11.47 -22.27
CA SER A 258 22.66 -11.62 -23.48
C SER A 258 22.89 -10.29 -24.18
N VAL A 259 21.88 -9.41 -24.25
CA VAL A 259 22.03 -8.02 -24.71
C VAL A 259 23.01 -7.28 -23.80
N SER A 260 22.83 -7.39 -22.48
CA SER A 260 23.74 -6.77 -21.50
C SER A 260 25.19 -7.22 -21.67
N THR A 261 25.40 -8.51 -21.92
CA THR A 261 26.72 -9.11 -22.13
C THR A 261 27.34 -8.67 -23.46
N ARG A 262 26.57 -8.73 -24.56
CA ARG A 262 27.01 -8.37 -25.91
C ARG A 262 27.47 -6.92 -26.00
N PHE A 263 26.76 -5.99 -25.37
CA PHE A 263 27.06 -4.56 -25.43
C PHE A 263 27.87 -4.04 -24.24
N HIS A 264 28.37 -4.94 -23.36
CA HIS A 264 29.12 -4.59 -22.14
C HIS A 264 28.40 -3.56 -21.25
N ARG A 265 27.07 -3.63 -21.18
CA ARG A 265 26.24 -2.73 -20.39
C ARG A 265 25.53 -3.51 -19.28
N PRO A 266 25.98 -3.43 -18.02
CA PRO A 266 25.28 -4.10 -16.93
C PRO A 266 23.87 -3.50 -16.79
N PHE A 267 22.84 -4.34 -16.85
CA PHE A 267 21.43 -3.94 -16.87
C PHE A 267 21.08 -3.03 -18.06
N CYS A 268 21.31 -3.47 -19.29
CA CYS A 268 21.11 -2.68 -20.52
C CYS A 268 19.75 -1.97 -20.63
N VAL A 269 18.71 -2.51 -19.98
CA VAL A 269 17.35 -1.95 -19.94
C VAL A 269 17.36 -0.49 -19.46
N VAL A 270 18.26 -0.11 -18.55
CA VAL A 270 18.35 1.28 -18.07
C VAL A 270 18.86 2.26 -19.13
N ASP A 271 19.32 1.81 -20.29
CA ASP A 271 19.73 2.69 -21.39
C ASP A 271 18.68 2.78 -22.50
N PHE A 272 17.61 1.98 -22.40
CA PHE A 272 16.51 1.99 -23.36
C PHE A 272 15.61 3.22 -23.19
N SER A 273 14.75 3.43 -24.19
CA SER A 273 13.70 4.42 -24.15
C SER A 273 12.75 4.21 -22.96
N PRO A 274 12.14 5.28 -22.41
CA PRO A 274 11.22 5.16 -21.28
C PRO A 274 10.05 4.18 -21.51
N ALA A 275 9.54 4.10 -22.74
CA ALA A 275 8.45 3.19 -23.09
C ALA A 275 8.86 1.71 -22.94
N VAL A 276 10.07 1.34 -23.40
CA VAL A 276 10.59 -0.03 -23.27
C VAL A 276 10.94 -0.34 -21.81
N VAL A 277 11.48 0.64 -21.07
CA VAL A 277 11.69 0.50 -19.62
C VAL A 277 10.36 0.21 -18.90
N GLN A 278 9.28 0.92 -19.25
CA GLN A 278 7.95 0.67 -18.68
C GLN A 278 7.45 -0.74 -19.01
N MET A 279 7.56 -1.19 -20.27
CA MET A 279 7.15 -2.54 -20.66
C MET A 279 7.96 -3.63 -19.97
N THR A 280 9.27 -3.43 -19.84
CA THR A 280 10.14 -4.38 -19.13
C THR A 280 9.82 -4.40 -17.64
N THR A 281 9.49 -3.25 -17.05
CA THR A 281 9.02 -3.17 -15.66
C THR A 281 7.70 -3.91 -15.49
N GLU A 282 6.75 -3.76 -16.42
CA GLU A 282 5.49 -4.51 -16.40
C GLU A 282 5.72 -6.02 -16.45
N PHE A 283 6.61 -6.49 -17.34
CA PHE A 283 7.01 -7.88 -17.39
C PHE A 283 7.62 -8.39 -16.07
N TYR A 284 8.52 -7.61 -15.44
CA TYR A 284 9.09 -7.96 -14.14
C TYR A 284 8.05 -8.02 -13.03
N VAL A 285 7.10 -7.08 -13.01
CA VAL A 285 6.01 -7.07 -12.02
C VAL A 285 5.11 -8.29 -12.20
N ASP A 286 4.69 -8.57 -13.44
CA ASP A 286 3.82 -9.70 -13.76
C ASP A 286 4.53 -11.06 -13.53
N SER A 287 5.86 -11.10 -13.61
CA SER A 287 6.68 -12.29 -13.31
C SER A 287 7.12 -12.40 -11.83
N GLY A 288 6.81 -11.43 -10.98
CA GLY A 288 7.15 -11.45 -9.55
C GLY A 288 8.57 -10.98 -9.19
N PHE A 289 9.30 -10.37 -10.11
CA PHE A 289 10.66 -9.86 -9.91
C PHE A 289 10.65 -8.47 -9.24
N LEU A 290 10.42 -8.48 -7.91
CA LEU A 290 10.23 -7.26 -7.13
C LEU A 290 11.48 -6.35 -7.06
N LYS A 291 12.68 -6.95 -6.96
CA LYS A 291 13.95 -6.22 -6.85
C LYS A 291 14.31 -5.52 -8.17
N GLU A 292 14.17 -6.25 -9.28
CA GLU A 292 14.43 -5.78 -10.63
C GLU A 292 13.45 -4.67 -11.00
N SER A 293 12.16 -4.85 -10.67
CA SER A 293 11.14 -3.81 -10.82
C SER A 293 11.53 -2.54 -10.08
N LYS A 294 11.98 -2.64 -8.82
CA LYS A 294 12.42 -1.48 -8.01
C LYS A 294 13.57 -0.70 -8.68
N VAL A 295 14.52 -1.41 -9.29
CA VAL A 295 15.64 -0.79 -10.00
C VAL A 295 15.12 0.06 -11.16
N LEU A 296 14.22 -0.48 -11.98
CA LEU A 296 13.65 0.25 -13.12
C LEU A 296 12.76 1.43 -12.68
N PHE A 297 11.95 1.28 -11.63
CA PHE A 297 11.22 2.41 -11.04
C PHE A 297 12.15 3.54 -10.61
N THR A 298 13.29 3.19 -10.02
CA THR A 298 14.29 4.18 -9.61
C THR A 298 14.95 4.87 -10.79
N ASP A 299 15.27 4.12 -11.83
CA ASP A 299 15.80 4.67 -13.08
C ASP A 299 14.80 5.66 -13.71
N MET A 300 13.52 5.28 -13.84
CA MET A 300 12.47 6.17 -14.35
C MET A 300 12.38 7.47 -13.53
N VAL A 301 12.39 7.39 -12.20
CA VAL A 301 12.39 8.57 -11.32
C VAL A 301 13.62 9.44 -11.54
N ASN A 302 14.81 8.84 -11.65
CA ASN A 302 16.06 9.56 -11.90
C ASN A 302 16.09 10.25 -13.27
N LYS A 303 15.37 9.71 -14.26
CA LYS A 303 15.16 10.29 -15.59
C LYS A 303 13.95 11.23 -15.67
N GLU A 304 13.35 11.56 -14.54
CA GLU A 304 12.18 12.44 -14.44
C GLU A 304 10.92 11.92 -15.18
N ARG A 305 10.81 10.59 -15.32
CA ARG A 305 9.68 9.91 -15.98
C ARG A 305 8.81 9.14 -14.98
N CYS A 306 7.50 9.19 -15.19
CA CYS A 306 6.52 8.47 -14.39
C CYS A 306 5.95 7.29 -15.16
N PRO A 307 5.96 6.07 -14.60
CA PRO A 307 5.18 4.97 -15.15
C PRO A 307 3.68 5.22 -15.02
N SER A 308 2.90 4.47 -15.80
CA SER A 308 1.43 4.47 -15.73
C SER A 308 0.91 4.09 -14.34
N ALA A 309 -0.22 4.68 -13.94
CA ALA A 309 -0.84 4.40 -12.63
C ALA A 309 -1.15 2.91 -12.42
N GLN A 310 -1.61 2.22 -13.47
CA GLN A 310 -1.91 0.79 -13.44
C GLN A 310 -0.67 -0.05 -13.09
N LEU A 311 0.50 0.30 -13.65
CA LEU A 311 1.75 -0.38 -13.33
C LEU A 311 2.18 -0.12 -11.89
N VAL A 312 1.99 1.10 -11.37
CA VAL A 312 2.25 1.41 -9.95
C VAL A 312 1.35 0.58 -9.03
N GLU A 313 0.06 0.46 -9.37
CA GLU A 313 -0.89 -0.38 -8.61
C GLU A 313 -0.50 -1.86 -8.62
N LYS A 314 -0.14 -2.42 -9.78
CA LYS A 314 0.37 -3.80 -9.89
C LYS A 314 1.61 -3.99 -9.03
N TYR A 315 2.55 -3.04 -9.05
CA TYR A 315 3.78 -3.09 -8.26
C TYR A 315 3.51 -3.03 -6.74
N LEU A 316 2.61 -2.15 -6.29
CA LEU A 316 2.20 -2.11 -4.88
C LEU A 316 1.50 -3.42 -4.47
N GLY A 317 0.70 -4.02 -5.36
CA GLY A 317 0.13 -5.35 -5.16
C GLY A 317 1.20 -6.44 -5.02
N LEU A 318 2.26 -6.40 -5.82
CA LEU A 318 3.40 -7.31 -5.71
C LEU A 318 4.16 -7.12 -4.38
N ILE A 319 4.30 -5.90 -3.88
CA ILE A 319 4.87 -5.65 -2.56
C ILE A 319 4.04 -6.33 -1.47
N GLU A 320 2.71 -6.20 -1.52
CA GLU A 320 1.81 -6.86 -0.56
C GLU A 320 1.90 -8.38 -0.63
N SER A 321 1.98 -8.97 -1.83
CA SER A 321 2.05 -10.42 -1.97
C SER A 321 3.38 -10.99 -1.48
N VAL A 322 4.49 -10.28 -1.68
CA VAL A 322 5.84 -10.73 -1.27
C VAL A 322 6.14 -10.43 0.21
N CYS A 323 5.74 -9.24 0.70
CA CYS A 323 6.01 -8.83 2.08
C CYS A 323 4.92 -9.27 3.07
N GLY A 324 3.75 -9.71 2.58
CA GLY A 324 2.61 -10.12 3.40
C GLY A 324 1.85 -8.97 4.05
N ILE A 325 0.83 -9.32 4.85
CA ILE A 325 0.07 -8.36 5.65
C ILE A 325 1.00 -7.81 6.74
N SER A 326 1.14 -6.48 6.81
CA SER A 326 2.06 -5.82 7.75
C SER A 326 1.65 -6.07 9.20
N THR A 327 2.23 -7.09 9.81
CA THR A 327 2.00 -7.46 11.22
C THR A 327 3.21 -7.12 12.10
N SER A 328 4.40 -7.06 11.51
CA SER A 328 5.63 -6.71 12.20
C SER A 328 6.26 -5.41 11.70
N ASP A 329 7.05 -4.77 12.56
CA ASP A 329 7.86 -3.59 12.21
C ASP A 329 8.85 -3.85 11.07
N ASN A 330 9.30 -5.10 10.92
CA ASN A 330 10.19 -5.51 9.84
C ASN A 330 9.47 -5.53 8.48
N ASP A 331 8.21 -5.92 8.44
CA ASP A 331 7.42 -5.93 7.20
C ASP A 331 7.19 -4.49 6.72
N PHE A 332 6.87 -3.57 7.63
CA PHE A 332 6.80 -2.14 7.29
C PHE A 332 8.12 -1.61 6.74
N LEU A 333 9.25 -1.93 7.38
CA LEU A 333 10.57 -1.52 6.90
C LEU A 333 10.82 -1.99 5.46
N LYS A 334 10.57 -3.27 5.17
CA LYS A 334 10.73 -3.82 3.82
C LYS A 334 9.85 -3.10 2.80
N LYS A 335 8.57 -2.89 3.11
CA LYS A 335 7.64 -2.17 2.22
C LYS A 335 8.13 -0.75 1.93
N PHE A 336 8.54 -0.01 2.95
CA PHE A 336 9.07 1.35 2.79
C PHE A 336 10.35 1.42 1.96
N VAL A 337 11.23 0.41 2.02
CA VAL A 337 12.41 0.35 1.14
C VAL A 337 11.98 0.30 -0.33
N TYR A 338 11.00 -0.55 -0.66
CA TYR A 338 10.50 -0.69 -2.03
C TYR A 338 9.81 0.58 -2.56
N ILE A 339 9.32 1.47 -1.70
CA ILE A 339 8.71 2.74 -2.11
C ILE A 339 9.51 4.00 -1.74
N SER A 340 10.75 3.86 -1.29
CA SER A 340 11.54 4.94 -0.68
C SER A 340 11.67 6.25 -1.49
N ASN A 341 11.76 6.17 -2.82
CA ASN A 341 11.86 7.30 -3.75
C ASN A 341 10.56 7.56 -4.54
N PHE A 342 9.41 7.05 -4.10
CA PHE A 342 8.16 7.10 -4.87
C PHE A 342 7.38 8.41 -4.67
N ARG A 343 7.86 9.36 -3.85
CA ARG A 343 7.19 10.65 -3.68
C ARG A 343 6.79 11.33 -5.01
N PRO A 344 7.71 11.55 -5.96
CA PRO A 344 7.35 12.20 -7.22
C PRO A 344 6.38 11.36 -8.07
N ILE A 345 6.43 10.02 -7.97
CA ILE A 345 5.42 9.13 -8.60
C ILE A 345 4.05 9.39 -7.99
N PHE A 346 3.93 9.36 -6.66
CA PHE A 346 2.68 9.61 -5.96
C PHE A 346 2.13 11.02 -6.22
N GLN A 347 3.00 12.01 -6.47
CA GLN A 347 2.55 13.35 -6.88
C GLN A 347 1.99 13.39 -8.31
N THR A 348 2.45 12.52 -9.21
CA THR A 348 2.02 12.48 -10.61
C THR A 348 0.81 11.57 -10.86
N THR A 349 0.75 10.39 -10.26
CA THR A 349 -0.20 9.32 -10.63
C THR A 349 -1.05 8.79 -9.48
N MET A 350 -1.36 9.60 -8.47
CA MET A 350 -2.20 9.17 -7.33
C MET A 350 -3.59 8.71 -7.77
N THR A 351 -3.96 7.48 -7.41
CA THR A 351 -5.30 6.89 -7.59
C THR A 351 -5.92 6.49 -6.24
N PRO A 352 -7.24 6.19 -6.19
CA PRO A 352 -7.87 5.65 -4.99
C PRO A 352 -7.18 4.36 -4.50
N ARG A 353 -6.86 3.44 -5.41
CA ARG A 353 -6.20 2.18 -5.06
C ARG A 353 -4.78 2.36 -4.54
N ILE A 354 -3.99 3.26 -5.14
CA ILE A 354 -2.68 3.63 -4.58
C ILE A 354 -2.85 4.19 -3.17
N THR A 355 -3.81 5.10 -2.98
CA THR A 355 -4.07 5.68 -1.65
C THR A 355 -4.45 4.60 -0.63
N GLU A 356 -5.24 3.61 -1.05
CA GLU A 356 -5.63 2.45 -0.23
C GLU A 356 -4.41 1.68 0.32
N PHE A 357 -3.44 1.35 -0.56
CA PHE A 357 -2.18 0.74 -0.16
C PHE A 357 -1.41 1.62 0.82
N LEU A 358 -1.31 2.93 0.54
CA LEU A 358 -0.53 3.85 1.39
C LEU A 358 -1.18 4.07 2.77
N VAL A 359 -2.51 4.06 2.87
CA VAL A 359 -3.23 4.14 4.16
C VAL A 359 -2.88 2.95 5.05
N SER A 360 -2.75 1.74 4.48
CA SER A 360 -2.36 0.56 5.26
C SER A 360 -0.91 0.65 5.76
N TYR A 361 -0.04 1.41 5.06
CA TYR A 361 1.37 1.60 5.43
C TYR A 361 1.57 2.63 6.54
N CYS A 362 0.61 3.52 6.74
CA CYS A 362 0.68 4.55 7.78
C CYS A 362 0.56 3.91 9.16
N ARG A 363 1.56 4.10 10.01
CA ARG A 363 1.63 3.70 11.42
C ARG A 363 1.30 4.85 12.38
N HIS A 364 1.30 6.09 11.90
CA HIS A 364 1.02 7.29 12.67
C HIS A 364 -0.02 8.20 12.01
N PHE A 365 -0.67 9.02 12.82
CA PHE A 365 -1.70 9.94 12.32
C PHE A 365 -1.11 11.03 11.42
N ASP A 366 0.07 11.54 11.73
CA ASP A 366 0.71 12.56 10.89
C ASP A 366 1.18 12.01 9.54
N GLU A 367 1.41 10.69 9.42
CA GLU A 367 1.63 10.04 8.12
C GLU A 367 0.35 10.06 7.29
N ILE A 368 -0.82 9.82 7.90
CA ILE A 368 -2.14 9.98 7.24
C ILE A 368 -2.35 11.43 6.82
N LEU A 369 -2.04 12.40 7.67
CA LEU A 369 -2.14 13.82 7.31
C LEU A 369 -1.22 14.18 6.15
N SER A 370 0.00 13.65 6.13
CA SER A 370 0.95 13.84 5.03
C SER A 370 0.45 13.21 3.73
N LEU A 371 -0.18 12.03 3.81
CA LEU A 371 -0.80 11.38 2.67
C LEU A 371 -1.98 12.21 2.14
N LEU A 372 -2.84 12.74 3.02
CA LEU A 372 -3.94 13.62 2.63
C LEU A 372 -3.46 14.88 1.92
N VAL A 373 -2.30 15.43 2.32
CA VAL A 373 -1.69 16.54 1.56
C VAL A 373 -1.40 16.13 0.12
N LEU A 374 -0.90 14.91 -0.15
CA LEU A 374 -0.72 14.45 -1.53
C LEU A 374 -2.05 14.27 -2.26
N VAL A 375 -3.06 13.73 -1.58
CA VAL A 375 -4.42 13.57 -2.13
C VAL A 375 -5.03 14.92 -2.51
N ASP A 376 -4.83 15.95 -1.69
CA ASP A 376 -5.36 17.30 -1.93
C ASP A 376 -4.80 17.94 -3.22
N HIS A 377 -3.59 17.55 -3.64
CA HIS A 377 -2.96 17.99 -4.89
C HIS A 377 -3.34 17.12 -6.10
N SER A 378 -4.04 16.00 -5.91
CA SER A 378 -4.43 15.11 -6.99
C SER A 378 -5.64 15.64 -7.77
N LYS A 379 -5.64 15.41 -9.09
CA LYS A 379 -6.79 15.70 -9.97
C LYS A 379 -8.03 14.87 -9.64
N VAL A 380 -7.83 13.68 -9.06
CA VAL A 380 -8.91 12.73 -8.70
C VAL A 380 -9.25 12.73 -7.21
N LYS A 381 -8.93 13.83 -6.49
CA LYS A 381 -9.13 13.94 -5.03
C LYS A 381 -10.53 13.52 -4.56
N LYS A 382 -11.60 13.90 -5.29
CA LYS A 382 -12.98 13.54 -4.92
C LYS A 382 -13.21 12.04 -4.94
N GLN A 383 -12.77 11.35 -5.99
CA GLN A 383 -12.87 9.89 -6.09
C GLN A 383 -12.07 9.18 -4.99
N ILE A 384 -10.90 9.71 -4.64
CA ILE A 384 -10.09 9.18 -3.54
C ILE A 384 -10.84 9.32 -2.21
N TRP A 385 -11.38 10.50 -1.91
CA TRP A 385 -12.19 10.71 -0.70
C TRP A 385 -13.41 9.78 -0.66
N ASP A 386 -14.16 9.65 -1.76
CA ASP A 386 -15.39 8.85 -1.80
C ASP A 386 -15.14 7.35 -1.55
N LEU A 387 -14.04 6.81 -2.08
CA LEU A 387 -13.72 5.38 -2.00
C LEU A 387 -12.88 5.00 -0.77
N VAL A 388 -11.92 5.85 -0.38
CA VAL A 388 -10.89 5.49 0.61
C VAL A 388 -11.23 6.00 2.02
N LEU A 389 -12.14 6.98 2.16
CA LEU A 389 -12.49 7.56 3.47
C LEU A 389 -12.94 6.52 4.51
N PRO A 390 -13.81 5.55 4.22
CA PRO A 390 -14.22 4.54 5.21
C PRO A 390 -13.03 3.76 5.80
N GLN A 391 -12.05 3.41 4.95
CA GLN A 391 -10.83 2.73 5.38
C GLN A 391 -9.91 3.66 6.15
N MET A 392 -9.80 4.94 5.77
CA MET A 392 -9.06 5.94 6.56
C MET A 392 -9.65 6.11 7.95
N ILE A 393 -10.98 6.19 8.08
CA ILE A 393 -11.68 6.30 9.36
C ILE A 393 -11.36 5.08 10.24
N ARG A 394 -11.47 3.87 9.69
CA ARG A 394 -11.11 2.64 10.40
C ARG A 394 -9.62 2.55 10.73
N ARG A 395 -8.72 3.03 9.87
CA ARG A 395 -7.28 3.01 10.16
C ARG A 395 -6.97 3.95 11.31
N VAL A 396 -7.46 5.18 11.25
CA VAL A 396 -7.23 6.23 12.25
C VAL A 396 -7.72 5.82 13.64
N SER A 397 -8.86 5.12 13.72
CA SER A 397 -9.41 4.64 14.98
C SER A 397 -8.60 3.52 15.65
N LEU A 398 -7.63 2.93 14.93
CA LEU A 398 -6.82 1.79 15.37
C LEU A 398 -5.31 2.09 15.39
N LEU A 399 -4.89 3.34 15.20
CA LEU A 399 -3.46 3.70 15.10
C LEU A 399 -2.72 3.58 16.43
N THR A 400 -3.40 3.82 17.54
CA THR A 400 -2.80 3.78 18.88
C THR A 400 -3.65 2.95 19.82
N LYS A 401 -3.09 2.52 20.96
CA LYS A 401 -3.85 1.84 22.03
C LYS A 401 -4.66 2.80 22.90
N ASP A 402 -4.36 4.10 22.83
CA ASP A 402 -5.03 5.15 23.58
C ASP A 402 -6.29 5.59 22.81
N SER A 403 -7.46 5.25 23.38
CA SER A 403 -8.73 5.54 22.73
C SER A 403 -9.04 7.05 22.68
N ALA A 404 -8.57 7.83 23.65
CA ALA A 404 -8.78 9.27 23.68
C ALA A 404 -8.00 9.94 22.55
N LYS A 405 -6.74 9.53 22.36
CA LYS A 405 -5.90 10.00 21.25
C LYS A 405 -6.50 9.64 19.89
N ASN A 406 -6.97 8.40 19.72
CA ASN A 406 -7.67 7.98 18.50
C ASN A 406 -8.94 8.81 18.25
N CYS A 407 -9.71 9.15 19.29
CA CYS A 407 -10.87 10.04 19.17
C CYS A 407 -10.51 11.45 18.72
N CYS A 408 -9.41 12.00 19.22
CA CYS A 408 -8.89 13.29 18.76
C CYS A 408 -8.52 13.23 17.27
N HIS A 409 -7.81 12.18 16.85
CA HIS A 409 -7.48 11.97 15.44
C HIS A 409 -8.72 11.84 14.55
N LEU A 410 -9.72 11.06 14.99
CA LEU A 410 -11.01 10.94 14.30
C LEU A 410 -11.72 12.29 14.18
N THR A 411 -11.63 13.15 15.20
CA THR A 411 -12.22 14.49 15.18
C THR A 411 -11.56 15.37 14.12
N VAL A 412 -10.24 15.34 14.04
CA VAL A 412 -9.48 16.08 13.00
C VAL A 412 -9.83 15.56 11.59
N LEU A 413 -9.93 14.23 11.42
CA LEU A 413 -10.33 13.64 10.15
C LEU A 413 -11.77 14.01 9.77
N TYR A 414 -12.70 13.98 10.73
CA TYR A 414 -14.09 14.42 10.56
C TYR A 414 -14.15 15.86 10.07
N GLN A 415 -13.44 16.78 10.74
CA GLN A 415 -13.39 18.19 10.34
C GLN A 415 -12.83 18.38 8.92
N LYS A 416 -11.80 17.60 8.53
CA LYS A 416 -11.28 17.62 7.16
C LYS A 416 -12.31 17.12 6.14
N ALA A 417 -13.01 16.03 6.44
CA ALA A 417 -14.09 15.52 5.60
C ALA A 417 -15.22 16.55 5.46
N SER A 418 -15.66 17.17 6.56
CA SER A 418 -16.67 18.24 6.56
C SER A 418 -16.25 19.45 5.74
N ARG A 419 -14.98 19.86 5.79
CA ARG A 419 -14.45 20.94 4.95
C ARG A 419 -14.42 20.57 3.47
N PHE A 420 -14.19 19.30 3.16
CA PHE A 420 -14.12 18.82 1.78
C PHE A 420 -15.51 18.65 1.14
N TYR A 421 -16.45 18.00 1.83
CA TYR A 421 -17.78 17.70 1.32
C TYR A 421 -18.82 18.80 1.59
N GLY A 422 -18.55 19.68 2.54
CA GLY A 422 -19.55 20.57 3.12
C GLY A 422 -20.29 19.91 4.29
N MET A 423 -21.12 20.72 4.97
CA MET A 423 -21.97 20.29 6.06
C MET A 423 -23.45 20.40 5.65
N PRO A 424 -24.30 19.42 6.03
CA PRO A 424 -23.97 18.20 6.77
C PRO A 424 -23.29 17.13 5.89
N LEU A 425 -22.46 16.29 6.52
CA LEU A 425 -21.92 15.09 5.85
C LEU A 425 -23.03 14.08 5.56
N SER A 426 -22.84 13.25 4.53
CA SER A 426 -23.79 12.20 4.19
C SER A 426 -23.97 11.19 5.32
N THR A 427 -25.18 10.60 5.43
CA THR A 427 -25.51 9.59 6.45
C THR A 427 -24.54 8.42 6.43
N LYS A 428 -24.08 7.96 5.26
CA LYS A 428 -23.11 6.87 5.13
C LYS A 428 -21.77 7.22 5.81
N VAL A 429 -21.27 8.44 5.59
CA VAL A 429 -20.00 8.90 6.19
C VAL A 429 -20.16 9.08 7.70
N ASN A 430 -21.24 9.72 8.16
CA ASN A 430 -21.49 9.89 9.59
C ASN A 430 -21.60 8.54 10.31
N LYS A 431 -22.27 7.54 9.73
CA LYS A 431 -22.33 6.18 10.29
C LYS A 431 -20.95 5.55 10.46
N ALA A 432 -20.05 5.72 9.49
CA ALA A 432 -18.67 5.22 9.60
C ALA A 432 -17.92 5.85 10.78
N PHE A 433 -18.03 7.16 10.98
CA PHE A 433 -17.45 7.84 12.14
C PHE A 433 -18.07 7.38 13.46
N ILE A 434 -19.42 7.30 13.54
CA ILE A 434 -20.12 6.84 14.74
C ILE A 434 -19.61 5.48 15.21
N ILE A 435 -19.53 4.51 14.29
CA ILE A 435 -19.04 3.17 14.61
C ILE A 435 -17.61 3.23 15.16
N GLN A 436 -16.72 4.03 14.57
CA GLN A 436 -15.33 4.12 15.04
C GLN A 436 -15.16 4.91 16.35
N TYR A 437 -16.00 5.90 16.62
CA TYR A 437 -16.05 6.53 17.96
C TYR A 437 -16.55 5.56 19.01
N ALA A 438 -17.51 4.69 18.67
CA ALA A 438 -18.00 3.65 19.56
C ALA A 438 -16.92 2.61 19.86
N VAL A 439 -16.13 2.17 18.86
CA VAL A 439 -14.94 1.31 19.09
C VAL A 439 -13.98 1.94 20.11
N ASN A 440 -13.87 3.27 20.15
CA ASN A 440 -13.01 3.99 21.08
C ASN A 440 -13.72 4.45 22.37
N GLY A 441 -14.97 4.06 22.59
CA GLY A 441 -15.76 4.36 23.80
C GLY A 441 -16.28 5.81 23.92
N ASN A 442 -16.21 6.62 22.87
CA ASN A 442 -16.65 8.02 22.92
C ASN A 442 -18.13 8.18 22.60
N PHE A 443 -18.98 7.78 23.55
CA PHE A 443 -20.43 7.83 23.40
C PHE A 443 -21.00 9.26 23.34
N ALA A 444 -20.30 10.26 23.88
CA ALA A 444 -20.71 11.65 23.75
C ALA A 444 -20.70 12.10 22.27
N MET A 445 -19.64 11.76 21.53
CA MET A 445 -19.57 12.07 20.11
C MET A 445 -20.53 11.21 19.27
N VAL A 446 -20.76 9.95 19.67
CA VAL A 446 -21.79 9.09 19.07
C VAL A 446 -23.16 9.74 19.16
N ALA A 447 -23.59 10.16 20.36
CA ALA A 447 -24.89 10.79 20.57
C ALA A 447 -25.03 12.09 19.76
N ARG A 448 -23.97 12.91 19.73
CA ARG A 448 -23.95 14.15 18.92
C ARG A 448 -24.06 13.88 17.42
N LEU A 449 -23.39 12.86 16.90
CA LEU A 449 -23.46 12.56 15.47
C LEU A 449 -24.79 11.90 15.10
N LEU A 450 -25.36 11.11 16.01
CA LEU A 450 -26.70 10.54 15.85
C LEU A 450 -27.77 11.61 15.79
N SER A 451 -27.70 12.67 16.58
CA SER A 451 -28.68 13.77 16.51
C SER A 451 -28.61 14.58 15.21
N ILE A 452 -27.53 14.44 14.44
CA ILE A 452 -27.36 15.06 13.11
C ILE A 452 -27.88 14.12 12.00
N ILE A 453 -27.87 12.81 12.23
CA ILE A 453 -28.46 11.85 11.31
C ILE A 453 -29.97 11.87 11.54
N ASP A 454 -30.73 12.02 10.46
CA ASP A 454 -32.19 12.04 10.49
C ASP A 454 -32.79 10.88 11.31
N SER A 455 -33.94 11.15 11.94
CA SER A 455 -34.66 10.35 12.95
C SER A 455 -34.92 8.88 12.58
N ASN A 456 -34.73 8.52 11.32
CA ASN A 456 -34.90 7.17 10.76
C ASN A 456 -33.69 6.25 10.97
N ALA A 457 -32.87 6.50 12.00
CA ALA A 457 -31.86 5.54 12.39
C ALA A 457 -32.55 4.24 12.83
N PHE A 458 -32.45 3.20 12.00
CA PHE A 458 -33.04 1.89 12.31
C PHE A 458 -32.52 1.38 13.67
N PRO A 459 -33.38 0.80 14.52
CA PRO A 459 -32.99 0.19 15.79
C PRO A 459 -31.81 -0.79 15.68
N SER A 460 -31.67 -1.46 14.52
CA SER A 460 -30.53 -2.32 14.20
C SER A 460 -29.18 -1.59 14.15
N PHE A 461 -29.15 -0.31 13.79
CA PHE A 461 -27.94 0.50 13.81
C PHE A 461 -27.45 0.75 15.24
N TYR A 462 -28.34 1.02 16.19
CA TYR A 462 -27.94 1.20 17.59
C TYR A 462 -27.30 -0.07 18.17
N ALA A 463 -27.82 -1.25 17.82
CA ALA A 463 -27.19 -2.52 18.17
C ALA A 463 -25.79 -2.67 17.55
N SER A 464 -25.58 -2.20 16.32
CA SER A 464 -24.25 -2.21 15.69
C SER A 464 -23.23 -1.28 16.38
N VAL A 465 -23.71 -0.18 17.00
CA VAL A 465 -22.87 0.71 17.83
C VAL A 465 -22.38 -0.01 19.08
N LEU A 466 -23.25 -0.76 19.77
CA LEU A 466 -22.86 -1.57 20.92
C LEU A 466 -21.91 -2.72 20.53
N ALA A 467 -22.18 -3.38 19.41
CA ALA A 467 -21.30 -4.41 18.87
C ALA A 467 -19.90 -3.85 18.54
N ALA A 468 -19.83 -2.62 18.01
CA ALA A 468 -18.57 -1.95 17.73
C ALA A 468 -17.79 -1.62 19.00
N TYR A 469 -18.46 -1.19 20.07
CA TYR A 469 -17.83 -0.98 21.37
C TYR A 469 -17.23 -2.27 21.94
N ASP A 470 -17.86 -3.42 21.75
CA ASP A 470 -17.32 -4.72 22.18
C ASP A 470 -16.00 -5.09 21.47
N GLN A 471 -15.81 -4.64 20.22
CA GLN A 471 -14.57 -4.87 19.48
C GLN A 471 -13.36 -4.15 20.09
N SER A 472 -13.56 -3.14 20.95
CA SER A 472 -12.46 -2.44 21.66
C SER A 472 -11.55 -3.42 22.41
N SER A 473 -12.16 -4.41 23.06
CA SER A 473 -11.47 -5.49 23.78
C SER A 473 -10.57 -6.32 22.87
N ALA A 474 -11.03 -6.64 21.66
CA ALA A 474 -10.28 -7.42 20.68
C ALA A 474 -9.03 -6.67 20.17
N PHE A 475 -9.07 -5.33 20.15
CA PHE A 475 -7.94 -4.49 19.75
C PHE A 475 -7.02 -4.09 20.92
N SER A 476 -7.23 -4.62 22.13
CA SER A 476 -6.47 -4.25 23.34
C SER A 476 -6.41 -2.74 23.57
N MET A 477 -7.52 -2.04 23.30
CA MET A 477 -7.62 -0.60 23.52
C MET A 477 -7.74 -0.30 25.00
N GLU A 478 -6.98 0.69 25.48
CA GLU A 478 -7.18 1.26 26.81
C GLU A 478 -8.44 2.11 26.76
N VAL A 479 -9.60 1.49 27.00
CA VAL A 479 -10.86 2.22 27.14
C VAL A 479 -10.77 3.05 28.43
N PRO A 480 -11.15 4.34 28.42
CA PRO A 480 -11.04 5.17 29.60
C PRO A 480 -11.99 4.61 30.66
N SER A 481 -11.44 4.12 31.77
CA SER A 481 -12.20 3.69 32.96
C SER A 481 -12.84 4.87 33.71
N SER A 482 -12.82 6.07 33.14
CA SER A 482 -13.41 7.28 33.72
C SER A 482 -14.92 7.13 33.90
N GLY A 483 -15.45 7.60 35.03
CA GLY A 483 -16.89 7.63 35.31
C GLY A 483 -17.70 8.38 34.24
N ALA A 484 -17.10 9.35 33.53
CA ALA A 484 -17.75 10.07 32.44
C ALA A 484 -18.05 9.20 31.22
N ALA A 485 -17.12 8.30 30.83
CA ALA A 485 -17.33 7.39 29.69
C ALA A 485 -18.48 6.41 29.98
N LEU A 486 -18.50 5.84 31.20
CA LEU A 486 -19.58 4.97 31.66
C LEU A 486 -20.93 5.70 31.72
N LYS A 487 -20.94 6.95 32.21
CA LYS A 487 -22.14 7.81 32.23
C LYS A 487 -22.69 8.06 30.82
N ASN A 488 -21.82 8.35 29.86
CA ASN A 488 -22.24 8.58 28.47
C ASN A 488 -22.76 7.28 27.81
N LYS A 489 -22.15 6.13 28.10
CA LYS A 489 -22.68 4.81 27.66
C LYS A 489 -24.06 4.55 28.25
N HIS A 490 -24.22 4.77 29.55
CA HIS A 490 -25.49 4.61 30.24
C HIS A 490 -26.56 5.55 29.64
N GLN A 491 -26.24 6.82 29.43
CA GLN A 491 -27.15 7.77 28.78
C GLN A 491 -27.53 7.33 27.36
N PHE A 492 -26.59 6.80 26.58
CA PHE A 492 -26.88 6.22 25.27
C PHE A 492 -27.84 5.03 25.35
N MET A 493 -27.63 4.13 26.33
CA MET A 493 -28.54 3.01 26.56
C MET A 493 -29.96 3.51 26.86
N THR A 494 -30.11 4.40 27.85
CA THR A 494 -31.41 4.91 28.29
C THR A 494 -32.14 5.74 27.22
N SER A 495 -31.41 6.55 26.45
CA SER A 495 -32.03 7.47 25.47
C SER A 495 -32.22 6.89 24.07
N MET A 496 -31.41 5.92 23.65
CA MET A 496 -31.41 5.42 22.27
C MET A 496 -31.72 3.93 22.15
N ILE A 497 -31.27 3.10 23.10
CA ILE A 497 -31.46 1.64 23.01
C ILE A 497 -32.79 1.23 23.63
N ILE A 498 -33.03 1.61 24.89
CA ILE A 498 -34.21 1.17 25.65
C ILE A 498 -35.53 1.57 24.96
N PRO A 499 -35.72 2.81 24.48
CA PRO A 499 -36.98 3.20 23.83
C PRO A 499 -37.30 2.36 22.59
N HIS A 500 -36.28 1.84 21.91
CA HIS A 500 -36.40 1.04 20.70
C HIS A 500 -36.17 -0.45 20.95
N TYR A 501 -36.03 -0.89 22.21
CA TYR A 501 -35.54 -2.23 22.54
C TYR A 501 -36.39 -3.36 21.92
N THR A 502 -37.71 -3.15 21.85
CA THR A 502 -38.67 -4.11 21.26
C THR A 502 -38.57 -4.22 19.74
N GLU A 503 -37.99 -3.23 19.07
CA GLU A 503 -37.81 -3.16 17.62
C GLU A 503 -36.44 -3.71 17.17
N ILE A 504 -35.53 -3.94 18.12
CA ILE A 504 -34.20 -4.47 17.84
C ILE A 504 -34.28 -6.00 17.60
N SER A 505 -33.42 -6.49 16.70
CA SER A 505 -33.27 -7.93 16.47
C SER A 505 -32.91 -8.70 17.75
N PHE A 506 -33.19 -10.00 17.79
CA PHE A 506 -32.85 -10.86 18.93
C PHE A 506 -31.37 -10.75 19.35
N VAL A 507 -30.46 -10.73 18.36
CA VAL A 507 -29.01 -10.55 18.60
C VAL A 507 -28.70 -9.17 19.19
N GLY A 508 -29.36 -8.11 18.70
CA GLY A 508 -29.17 -6.78 19.24
C GLY A 508 -29.72 -6.62 20.67
N ARG A 509 -30.80 -7.33 21.02
CA ARG A 509 -31.31 -7.41 22.39
C ARG A 509 -30.34 -8.15 23.33
N GLN A 510 -29.72 -9.23 22.88
CA GLN A 510 -28.64 -9.89 23.64
C GLN A 510 -27.46 -8.94 23.91
N LEU A 511 -27.07 -8.13 22.92
CA LEU A 511 -26.04 -7.10 23.09
C LEU A 511 -26.47 -6.01 24.08
N ALA A 512 -27.70 -5.51 23.99
CA ALA A 512 -28.22 -4.52 24.92
C ALA A 512 -28.23 -5.03 26.37
N LEU A 513 -28.70 -6.27 26.58
CA LEU A 513 -28.67 -6.93 27.89
C LEU A 513 -27.24 -7.09 28.43
N LYS A 514 -26.27 -7.45 27.57
CA LYS A 514 -24.86 -7.56 27.97
C LYS A 514 -24.33 -6.25 28.57
N HIS A 515 -24.76 -5.09 28.05
CA HIS A 515 -24.35 -3.74 28.48
C HIS A 515 -25.28 -3.09 29.52
N ALA A 516 -26.34 -3.76 29.95
CA ALA A 516 -27.21 -3.33 31.04
C ALA A 516 -26.51 -3.63 32.38
N ASP A 517 -25.52 -2.80 32.72
CA ASP A 517 -24.64 -3.02 33.88
C ASP A 517 -25.14 -2.35 35.17
N THR A 518 -26.26 -1.63 35.11
CA THR A 518 -26.89 -0.97 36.27
C THR A 518 -28.26 -1.56 36.53
N GLU A 519 -28.69 -1.55 37.79
CA GLU A 519 -30.02 -2.03 38.20
C GLU A 519 -31.14 -1.32 37.43
N GLU A 520 -31.04 0.00 37.27
CA GLU A 520 -32.00 0.80 36.49
C GLU A 520 -32.14 0.32 35.04
N LEU A 521 -31.03 0.02 34.35
CA LEU A 521 -31.07 -0.47 32.97
C LEU A 521 -31.64 -1.89 32.92
N LEU A 522 -31.29 -2.75 33.88
CA LEU A 522 -31.81 -4.11 33.96
C LEU A 522 -33.32 -4.11 34.21
N GLU A 523 -33.83 -3.21 35.06
CA GLU A 523 -35.27 -3.07 35.31
C GLU A 523 -36.02 -2.65 34.04
N GLN A 524 -35.46 -1.69 33.28
CA GLN A 524 -36.04 -1.26 32.01
C GLN A 524 -36.02 -2.38 30.96
N VAL A 525 -34.92 -3.14 30.87
CA VAL A 525 -34.82 -4.31 29.99
C VAL A 525 -35.82 -5.39 30.39
N LEU A 526 -35.97 -5.66 31.70
CA LEU A 526 -36.94 -6.61 32.22
C LEU A 526 -38.37 -6.25 31.78
N LYS A 527 -38.78 -4.98 31.98
CA LYS A 527 -40.10 -4.49 31.56
C LYS A 527 -40.33 -4.68 30.06
N ALA A 528 -39.32 -4.39 29.24
CA ALA A 528 -39.41 -4.58 27.80
C ALA A 528 -39.50 -6.07 27.41
N GLU A 529 -38.76 -6.96 28.07
CA GLU A 529 -38.81 -8.41 27.82
C GLU A 529 -40.12 -9.06 28.25
N ILE A 530 -40.73 -8.61 29.36
CA ILE A 530 -42.09 -9.03 29.77
C ILE A 530 -43.11 -8.65 28.68
N ALA A 531 -43.03 -7.42 28.15
CA ALA A 531 -43.91 -6.97 27.08
C ALA A 531 -43.72 -7.79 25.78
N ILE A 532 -42.49 -8.21 25.46
CA ILE A 532 -42.19 -9.07 24.31
C ILE A 532 -42.77 -10.48 24.50
N LYS A 533 -42.58 -11.09 25.69
CA LYS A 533 -43.15 -12.40 26.01
C LYS A 533 -44.68 -12.37 25.94
N GLY A 534 -45.31 -11.33 26.47
CA GLY A 534 -46.77 -11.16 26.41
C GLY A 534 -47.35 -11.07 24.99
N ARG A 535 -46.54 -10.67 24.00
CA ARG A 535 -46.92 -10.64 22.57
C ARG A 535 -46.54 -11.92 21.81
N GLY A 536 -46.03 -12.96 22.50
CA GLY A 536 -45.59 -14.22 21.89
C GLY A 536 -44.21 -14.15 21.21
N GLY A 537 -43.41 -13.11 21.48
CA GLY A 537 -42.06 -12.98 20.92
C GLY A 537 -41.02 -13.85 21.62
N LYS A 538 -39.91 -14.14 20.94
CA LYS A 538 -38.74 -14.80 21.55
C LYS A 538 -38.14 -13.91 22.63
N SER A 539 -38.36 -14.24 23.90
CA SER A 539 -37.90 -13.46 25.05
C SER A 539 -36.53 -13.91 25.56
N LEU A 540 -35.78 -12.98 26.17
CA LEU A 540 -34.51 -13.19 26.85
C LEU A 540 -34.63 -13.20 28.39
N LEU A 541 -35.84 -13.36 28.95
CA LEU A 541 -36.06 -13.37 30.40
C LEU A 541 -35.11 -14.27 31.21
N PRO A 542 -34.77 -15.51 30.77
CA PRO A 542 -33.78 -16.33 31.48
C PRO A 542 -32.40 -15.66 31.55
N GLN A 543 -31.96 -15.03 30.46
CA GLN A 543 -30.68 -14.31 30.41
C GLN A 543 -30.71 -13.04 31.26
N VAL A 544 -31.86 -12.36 31.35
CA VAL A 544 -32.03 -11.20 32.25
C VAL A 544 -31.84 -11.62 33.71
N SER A 545 -32.46 -12.74 34.11
CA SER A 545 -32.29 -13.28 35.48
C SER A 545 -30.82 -13.62 35.78
N LEU A 546 -30.11 -14.29 34.85
CA LEU A 546 -28.68 -14.58 35.00
C LEU A 546 -27.83 -13.31 35.15
N LYS A 547 -28.03 -12.30 34.30
CA LYS A 547 -27.31 -11.02 34.39
C LYS A 547 -27.64 -10.27 35.70
N ALA A 548 -28.89 -10.36 36.17
CA ALA A 548 -29.30 -9.76 37.44
C ALA A 548 -28.65 -10.45 38.65
N GLN A 549 -28.40 -11.77 38.59
CA GLN A 549 -27.59 -12.51 39.57
C GLN A 549 -26.15 -11.98 39.60
N ASP A 550 -25.52 -11.81 38.43
CA ASP A 550 -24.16 -11.25 38.33
C ASP A 550 -24.09 -9.82 38.93
N CYS A 551 -25.13 -9.02 38.73
CA CYS A 551 -25.26 -7.66 39.25
C CYS A 551 -25.80 -7.58 40.70
N LYS A 552 -26.16 -8.71 41.32
CA LYS A 552 -26.74 -8.81 42.68
C LYS A 552 -28.06 -8.02 42.89
N SER A 553 -28.91 -7.90 41.86
CA SER A 553 -30.22 -7.25 41.98
C SER A 553 -31.32 -8.28 42.28
N ASN A 554 -31.55 -8.54 43.57
CA ASN A 554 -32.52 -9.54 44.05
C ASN A 554 -33.95 -9.27 43.57
N TYR A 555 -34.35 -7.99 43.49
CA TYR A 555 -35.67 -7.59 43.04
C TYR A 555 -35.94 -8.04 41.60
N ILE A 556 -34.99 -7.80 40.69
CA ILE A 556 -35.09 -8.15 39.27
C ILE A 556 -35.13 -9.68 39.09
N ILE A 557 -34.36 -10.42 39.89
CA ILE A 557 -34.37 -11.90 39.88
C ILE A 557 -35.77 -12.43 40.23
N THR A 558 -36.32 -11.99 41.37
CA THR A 558 -37.64 -12.44 41.83
C THR A 558 -38.74 -12.14 40.81
N GLU A 559 -38.69 -10.95 40.19
CA GLU A 559 -39.72 -10.56 39.22
C GLU A 559 -39.58 -11.30 37.89
N ALA A 560 -38.34 -11.53 37.41
CA ALA A 560 -38.09 -12.36 36.24
C ALA A 560 -38.55 -13.81 36.44
N GLU A 561 -38.33 -14.39 37.63
CA GLU A 561 -38.74 -15.76 37.97
C GLU A 561 -40.27 -15.92 37.99
N LYS A 562 -41.01 -14.98 38.59
CA LYS A 562 -42.48 -14.98 38.53
C LYS A 562 -42.99 -14.99 37.09
N CYS A 563 -42.38 -14.18 36.22
CA CYS A 563 -42.75 -14.14 34.81
C CYS A 563 -42.32 -15.38 34.01
N LEU A 564 -41.43 -16.22 34.53
CA LEU A 564 -41.04 -17.49 33.89
C LEU A 564 -41.96 -18.67 34.27
N GLN A 565 -42.59 -18.61 35.44
CA GLN A 565 -43.53 -19.64 35.92
C GLN A 565 -44.92 -19.57 35.25
N HIS A 566 -45.23 -18.43 34.63
CA HIS A 566 -46.41 -18.19 33.78
C HIS A 566 -46.01 -18.14 32.30
#